data_AF-A0AAE0E0W7-F1
#
_entry.id   AF-A0AAE0E0W7-F1
#
_cell.length_a   1.000
_cell.length_b   1.000
_cell.length_c   1.000
_cell.angle_alpha   90.00
_cell.angle_beta   90.00
_cell.angle_gamma   90.00
#
_symmetry.space_group_name_H-M   'P 1'
#
loop_
_entity.id
_entity.type
_entity.pdbx_description
1 polymer ?
#
loop_
_entity_poly.entity_id
_entity_poly.type
_entity_poly.pdbx_seq_one_letter_code
_entity_poly.pdbx_strand_id
1 'polypeptide(L)'
;MGNKVTPLQELIVEPTNARSMSFVGTHEYLAPEIIKGEGHGSAVDWWTFGIFLYELLFGKTPFKGSKNRATLFNVVGQPLRFPESPVVSFSARDLIKGLLVKEPQHRLAYRRGATEIKQHPFFQGVNWALIRCAIPPEIPKPVEIKHIPAPSPSTAA
;
A
#
# COMPACT_ATOMS: atom_id res chain seq x y z
N MET A 1 18.10 45.06 6.81
CA MET A 1 17.66 44.22 7.95
C MET A 1 16.71 43.15 7.43
N GLY A 2 17.02 41.88 7.69
CA GLY A 2 16.33 40.73 7.10
C GLY A 2 15.05 40.32 7.83
N ASN A 3 14.02 39.98 7.05
CA ASN A 3 12.88 39.21 7.54
C ASN A 3 13.26 37.73 7.53
N LYS A 4 13.81 37.24 8.65
CA LYS A 4 13.91 35.80 8.89
C LYS A 4 12.51 35.28 9.21
N VAL A 5 11.83 34.78 8.19
CA VAL A 5 10.65 33.94 8.37
C VAL A 5 11.12 32.67 9.07
N THR A 6 10.79 32.53 10.35
CA THR A 6 10.99 31.29 11.10
C THR A 6 10.18 30.19 10.42
N PRO A 7 10.80 29.09 9.94
CA PRO A 7 10.04 27.95 9.45
C PRO A 7 9.18 27.43 10.61
N LEU A 8 7.87 27.26 10.36
CA LEU A 8 6.98 26.60 11.32
C LEU A 8 7.60 25.26 11.72
N GLN A 9 7.59 24.96 13.02
CA GLN A 9 8.09 23.70 13.56
C GLN A 9 7.35 22.54 12.88
N GLU A 10 8.04 21.82 12.00
CA GLU A 10 7.50 20.69 11.26
C GLU A 10 7.33 19.52 12.24
N LEU A 11 6.08 19.25 12.63
CA LEU A 11 5.73 18.13 13.50
C LEU A 11 5.95 16.82 12.73
N ILE A 12 7.05 16.14 13.03
CA ILE A 12 7.30 14.77 12.57
C ILE A 12 6.45 13.84 13.43
N VAL A 13 5.52 13.12 12.78
CA VAL A 13 4.50 12.29 13.46
C VAL A 13 5.09 10.96 13.96
N GLU A 14 6.18 10.50 13.35
CA GLU A 14 6.73 9.15 13.52
C GLU A 14 8.04 9.20 14.32
N PRO A 15 8.23 8.33 15.34
CA PRO A 15 9.50 8.26 16.05
C PRO A 15 10.60 7.76 15.10
N THR A 16 11.45 8.67 14.62
CA THR A 16 12.50 8.41 13.62
C THR A 16 13.52 7.34 14.04
N ASN A 17 13.56 7.03 15.35
CA ASN A 17 14.53 6.12 15.98
C ASN A 17 13.97 4.71 16.28
N ALA A 18 12.66 4.49 16.18
CA ALA A 18 12.08 3.16 16.36
C ALA A 18 12.25 2.35 15.07
N ARG A 19 13.19 1.40 15.06
CA ARG A 19 13.48 0.56 13.89
C ARG A 19 13.41 -0.92 14.26
N SER A 20 12.78 -1.71 13.41
CA SER A 20 12.80 -3.18 13.45
C SER A 20 13.79 -3.74 12.43
N MET A 21 14.24 -4.97 12.65
CA MET A 21 15.16 -5.72 11.77
C MET A 21 14.53 -7.00 11.20
N SER A 22 13.23 -7.22 11.43
CA SER A 22 12.56 -8.44 10.98
C SER A 22 12.42 -8.54 9.46
N PHE A 23 12.78 -9.70 8.89
CA PHE A 23 12.53 -10.05 7.49
C PHE A 23 11.31 -10.98 7.39
N VAL A 24 10.12 -10.39 7.35
CA VAL A 24 8.84 -11.14 7.27
C VAL A 24 7.88 -10.41 6.34
N GLY A 25 7.06 -11.17 5.61
CA GLY A 25 6.03 -10.63 4.73
C GLY A 25 5.90 -11.40 3.42
N THR A 26 4.89 -11.04 2.63
CA THR A 26 4.71 -11.57 1.27
C THR A 26 5.70 -10.88 0.34
N HIS A 27 6.52 -11.68 -0.37
CA HIS A 27 7.65 -11.20 -1.18
C HIS A 27 7.31 -10.05 -2.15
N GLU A 28 6.09 -9.99 -2.66
CA GLU A 28 5.62 -8.97 -3.61
C GLU A 28 5.36 -7.59 -2.94
N TYR A 29 5.18 -7.55 -1.62
CA TYR A 29 4.83 -6.35 -0.86
C TYR A 29 5.99 -5.82 -0.02
N LEU A 30 7.07 -6.59 0.14
CA LEU A 30 8.23 -6.16 0.93
C LEU A 30 8.84 -4.88 0.38
N ALA A 31 9.19 -3.96 1.27
CA ALA A 31 9.88 -2.73 0.92
C ALA A 31 11.37 -2.99 0.64
N PRO A 32 12.03 -2.20 -0.23
CA PRO A 32 13.44 -2.38 -0.59
C PRO A 32 14.39 -2.40 0.62
N GLU A 33 14.14 -1.56 1.62
CA GLU A 33 14.94 -1.47 2.85
C GLU A 33 14.86 -2.75 3.69
N ILE A 34 13.68 -3.38 3.79
CA ILE A 34 13.53 -4.70 4.44
C ILE A 34 14.35 -5.74 3.68
N ILE A 35 14.31 -5.70 2.34
CA ILE A 35 15.02 -6.67 1.49
C ILE A 35 16.53 -6.56 1.62
N LYS A 36 17.04 -5.34 1.78
CA LYS A 36 18.47 -5.07 1.99
C LYS A 36 18.91 -5.38 3.43
N GLY A 37 18.00 -5.72 4.33
CA GLY A 37 18.29 -5.91 5.75
C GLY A 37 18.62 -4.60 6.47
N GLU A 38 18.16 -3.47 5.93
CA GLU A 38 18.26 -2.17 6.59
C GLU A 38 17.18 -2.07 7.66
N GLY A 39 17.48 -1.43 8.79
CA GLY A 39 16.49 -1.20 9.84
C GLY A 39 15.33 -0.36 9.31
N HIS A 40 14.10 -0.80 9.55
CA HIS A 40 12.91 -0.19 8.99
C HIS A 40 12.00 0.42 10.06
N GLY A 41 11.37 1.55 9.73
CA GLY A 41 10.28 2.17 10.48
C GLY A 41 8.96 2.04 9.72
N SER A 42 7.98 2.88 10.06
CA SER A 42 6.64 2.93 9.44
C SER A 42 6.61 3.21 7.93
N ALA A 43 7.69 3.71 7.35
CA ALA A 43 7.76 3.98 5.91
C ALA A 43 7.47 2.74 5.05
N VAL A 44 7.72 1.53 5.56
CA VAL A 44 7.45 0.26 4.86
C VAL A 44 5.96 0.01 4.66
N ASP A 45 5.11 0.54 5.53
CA ASP A 45 3.66 0.42 5.39
C ASP A 45 3.17 1.29 4.23
N TRP A 46 3.77 2.47 4.03
CA TRP A 46 3.47 3.32 2.86
C TRP A 46 3.92 2.71 1.55
N TRP A 47 5.05 2.00 1.53
CA TRP A 47 5.44 1.20 0.39
C TRP A 47 4.41 0.11 0.09
N THR A 48 4.04 -0.66 1.12
CA THR A 48 3.05 -1.75 1.02
C THR A 48 1.71 -1.24 0.51
N PHE A 49 1.28 -0.07 0.98
CA PHE A 49 0.08 0.61 0.49
C PHE A 49 0.17 0.97 -1.00
N GLY A 50 1.33 1.44 -1.46
CA GLY A 50 1.58 1.68 -2.89
C GLY A 50 1.50 0.42 -3.75
N ILE A 51 2.03 -0.71 -3.26
CA ILE A 51 1.93 -2.01 -3.94
C ILE A 51 0.46 -2.43 -4.04
N PHE A 52 -0.28 -2.30 -2.94
CA PHE A 52 -1.68 -2.67 -2.86
C PHE A 52 -2.56 -1.81 -3.79
N LEU A 53 -2.36 -0.48 -3.81
CA LEU A 53 -3.07 0.40 -4.75
C LEU A 53 -2.82 0.03 -6.21
N TYR A 54 -1.57 -0.28 -6.55
CA TYR A 54 -1.23 -0.75 -7.89
C TYR A 54 -1.97 -2.05 -8.20
N GLU A 55 -1.98 -3.01 -7.30
CA GLU A 55 -2.66 -4.29 -7.49
C GLU A 55 -4.17 -4.15 -7.63
N LEU A 56 -4.83 -3.30 -6.84
CA LEU A 56 -6.27 -3.03 -6.98
C LEU A 56 -6.62 -2.48 -8.37
N LEU A 57 -5.75 -1.66 -8.95
CA LEU A 57 -6.00 -1.01 -10.23
C LEU A 57 -5.62 -1.88 -11.44
N PHE A 58 -4.60 -2.72 -11.31
CA PHE A 58 -4.03 -3.49 -12.42
C PHE A 58 -4.18 -5.01 -12.30
N GLY A 59 -4.72 -5.50 -11.18
CA GLY A 59 -4.93 -6.93 -10.89
C GLY A 59 -3.65 -7.74 -10.63
N LYS A 60 -2.50 -7.07 -10.53
CA LYS A 60 -1.19 -7.70 -10.28
C LYS A 60 -0.24 -6.72 -9.60
N THR A 61 0.76 -7.21 -8.88
CA THR A 61 1.80 -6.37 -8.27
C THR A 61 2.84 -5.88 -9.30
N PRO A 62 3.48 -4.72 -9.08
CA PRO A 62 4.33 -4.08 -10.10
C PRO A 62 5.69 -4.76 -10.31
N PHE A 63 6.18 -5.51 -9.31
CA PHE A 63 7.54 -6.09 -9.32
C PHE A 63 7.56 -7.62 -9.34
N LYS A 64 6.41 -8.28 -9.54
CA LYS A 64 6.31 -9.75 -9.55
C LYS A 64 7.29 -10.38 -10.56
N GLY A 65 8.18 -11.22 -10.07
CA GLY A 65 9.05 -12.07 -10.88
C GLY A 65 8.51 -13.49 -11.02
N SER A 66 9.19 -14.32 -11.81
CA SER A 66 8.83 -15.74 -12.00
C SER A 66 8.99 -16.59 -10.71
N LYS A 67 9.86 -16.15 -9.80
CA LYS A 67 10.12 -16.78 -8.49
C LYS A 67 10.37 -15.69 -7.45
N ASN A 68 10.25 -16.05 -6.16
CA ASN A 68 10.46 -15.14 -5.03
C ASN A 68 11.77 -14.35 -5.14
N ARG A 69 12.90 -15.00 -5.44
CA ARG A 69 14.20 -14.30 -5.61
C ARG A 69 14.18 -13.25 -6.73
N ALA A 70 13.50 -13.54 -7.85
CA ALA A 70 13.37 -12.61 -8.95
C ALA A 70 12.48 -11.42 -8.56
N THR A 71 11.39 -11.66 -7.82
CA THR A 71 10.55 -10.59 -7.25
C THR A 71 11.37 -9.67 -6.35
N LEU A 72 12.16 -10.22 -5.41
CA LEU A 72 12.98 -9.39 -4.51
C LEU A 72 14.02 -8.56 -5.30
N PHE A 73 14.66 -9.16 -6.30
CA PHE A 73 15.58 -8.43 -7.18
C PHE A 73 14.89 -7.29 -7.93
N ASN A 74 13.68 -7.53 -8.44
CA ASN A 74 12.88 -6.51 -9.12
C ASN A 74 12.47 -5.38 -8.18
N VAL A 75 12.06 -5.71 -6.95
CA VAL A 75 11.71 -4.71 -5.93
C VAL A 75 12.89 -3.80 -5.64
N VAL A 76 14.12 -4.30 -5.58
CA VAL A 76 15.29 -3.47 -5.28
C VAL A 76 15.77 -2.70 -6.52
N GLY A 77 15.85 -3.36 -7.68
CA GLY A 77 16.58 -2.84 -8.83
C GLY A 77 15.73 -2.32 -10.00
N GLN A 78 14.49 -2.76 -10.16
CA GLN A 78 13.68 -2.39 -11.32
C GLN A 78 12.86 -1.11 -11.08
N PRO A 79 12.78 -0.21 -12.08
CA PRO A 79 11.93 0.97 -12.01
C PRO A 79 10.45 0.58 -12.07
N LEU A 80 9.60 1.39 -11.44
CA LEU A 80 8.15 1.23 -11.54
C LEU A 80 7.70 1.49 -13.00
N ARG A 81 6.90 0.58 -13.54
CA ARG A 81 6.27 0.71 -14.86
C ARG A 81 4.76 0.53 -14.73
N PHE A 82 4.01 1.30 -15.53
CA PHE A 82 2.57 1.18 -15.64
C PHE A 82 2.22 0.56 -17.00
N PRO A 83 1.33 -0.42 -17.06
CA PRO A 83 0.84 -0.94 -18.33
C PRO A 83 -0.02 0.13 -19.05
N GLU A 84 -0.22 -0.06 -20.35
CA GLU A 84 -1.08 0.81 -21.15
C GLU A 84 -2.57 0.61 -20.83
N SER A 85 -2.94 -0.60 -20.38
CA SER A 85 -4.31 -0.98 -20.03
C SER A 85 -4.35 -1.77 -18.70
N PRO A 86 -5.36 -1.56 -17.84
CA PRO A 86 -6.41 -0.54 -17.95
C PRO A 86 -5.87 0.89 -17.82
N VAL A 87 -6.56 1.85 -18.44
CA VAL A 87 -6.26 3.27 -18.27
C VAL A 87 -6.73 3.69 -16.88
N VAL A 88 -5.82 4.29 -16.12
CA VAL A 88 -6.08 4.80 -14.77
C VAL A 88 -5.76 6.30 -14.74
N SER A 89 -6.36 7.03 -13.81
CA SER A 89 -6.17 8.48 -13.71
C SER A 89 -4.71 8.87 -13.49
N PHE A 90 -4.34 10.06 -13.95
CA PHE A 90 -3.01 10.62 -13.70
C PHE A 90 -2.72 10.70 -12.19
N SER A 91 -3.69 11.17 -11.39
CA SER A 91 -3.55 11.28 -9.94
C SER A 91 -3.30 9.94 -9.25
N ALA A 92 -3.87 8.84 -9.76
CA ALA A 92 -3.59 7.50 -9.26
C ALA A 92 -2.13 7.08 -9.53
N ARG A 93 -1.66 7.28 -10.77
CA ARG A 93 -0.26 6.97 -11.15
C ARG A 93 0.72 7.83 -10.34
N ASP A 94 0.40 9.09 -10.14
CA ASP A 94 1.21 10.04 -9.38
C ASP A 94 1.34 9.63 -7.91
N LEU A 95 0.22 9.28 -7.27
CA LEU A 95 0.21 8.76 -5.89
C LEU A 95 1.10 7.52 -5.75
N ILE A 96 0.90 6.53 -6.64
CA ILE A 96 1.66 5.28 -6.62
C ILE A 96 3.15 5.53 -6.84
N LYS A 97 3.52 6.44 -7.75
CA LYS A 97 4.93 6.82 -7.96
C LYS A 97 5.56 7.39 -6.69
N GLY A 98 4.84 8.25 -5.97
CA GLY A 98 5.31 8.82 -4.70
C GLY A 98 5.45 7.77 -3.59
N LEU A 99 4.54 6.80 -3.50
CA LEU A 99 4.58 5.73 -2.51
C LEU A 99 5.65 4.66 -2.82
N LEU A 100 5.93 4.40 -4.10
CA LEU A 100 6.89 3.38 -4.55
C LEU A 100 8.28 3.95 -4.86
N VAL A 101 8.66 5.02 -4.17
CA VAL A 101 10.05 5.49 -4.13
C VAL A 101 10.88 4.52 -3.29
N LYS A 102 11.98 4.03 -3.88
CA LYS A 102 12.84 3.02 -3.24
C LYS A 102 13.49 3.54 -1.97
N GLU A 103 13.92 4.80 -1.99
CA GLU A 103 14.56 5.46 -0.84
C GLU A 103 13.50 5.95 0.15
N PRO A 104 13.45 5.43 1.40
CA PRO A 104 12.36 5.72 2.33
C PRO A 104 12.19 7.21 2.66
N GLN A 105 13.30 7.96 2.76
CA GLN A 105 13.28 9.39 3.09
C GLN A 105 12.72 10.30 2.00
N HIS A 106 12.62 9.78 0.77
CA HIS A 106 12.04 10.48 -0.38
C HIS A 106 10.64 9.97 -0.72
N ARG A 107 10.15 8.97 0.03
CA ARG A 107 8.83 8.38 -0.16
C ARG A 107 7.76 9.37 0.30
N LEU A 108 6.65 9.43 -0.44
CA LEU A 108 5.46 10.14 0.02
C LEU A 108 5.04 9.60 1.39
N ALA A 109 4.55 10.48 2.26
CA ALA A 109 4.18 10.22 3.65
C ALA A 109 5.36 10.05 4.62
N TYR A 110 6.60 10.29 4.19
CA TYR A 110 7.75 10.23 5.09
C TYR A 110 7.71 11.29 6.19
N ARG A 111 7.30 12.53 5.90
CA ARG A 111 7.36 13.64 6.88
C ARG A 111 6.09 13.76 7.72
N ARG A 112 4.93 13.88 7.07
CA ARG A 112 3.63 14.09 7.75
C ARG A 112 2.70 12.88 7.70
N GLY A 113 3.24 11.70 7.38
CA GLY A 113 2.50 10.44 7.39
C GLY A 113 1.25 10.48 6.51
N ALA A 114 0.17 9.91 7.05
CA ALA A 114 -1.13 9.81 6.38
C ALA A 114 -1.68 11.16 5.89
N THR A 115 -1.27 12.29 6.49
CA THR A 115 -1.74 13.63 6.11
C THR A 115 -1.41 13.94 4.65
N GLU A 116 -0.20 13.60 4.19
CA GLU A 116 0.23 13.84 2.80
C GLU A 116 -0.61 13.04 1.82
N ILE A 117 -0.94 11.80 2.17
CA ILE A 117 -1.77 10.91 1.36
C ILE A 117 -3.19 11.44 1.30
N LYS A 118 -3.77 11.81 2.45
CA LYS A 118 -5.15 12.31 2.53
C LYS A 118 -5.37 13.60 1.74
N GLN A 119 -4.33 14.42 1.57
CA GLN A 119 -4.34 15.67 0.82
C GLN A 119 -4.01 15.48 -0.68
N HIS A 120 -3.59 14.27 -1.08
CA HIS A 120 -3.20 14.00 -2.47
C HIS A 120 -4.41 14.14 -3.42
N PRO A 121 -4.24 14.69 -4.65
CA PRO A 121 -5.33 14.84 -5.62
C PRO A 121 -6.10 13.56 -5.96
N PHE A 122 -5.50 12.39 -5.75
CA PHE A 122 -6.18 11.09 -5.91
C PHE A 122 -7.38 10.92 -4.96
N PHE A 123 -7.29 11.46 -3.76
CA PHE A 123 -8.36 11.41 -2.75
C PHE A 123 -9.15 12.72 -2.68
N GLN A 124 -9.08 13.57 -3.71
CA GLN A 124 -9.88 14.78 -3.77
C GLN A 124 -11.37 14.44 -3.71
N GLY A 125 -12.11 15.15 -2.86
CA GLY A 125 -13.54 14.92 -2.63
C GLY A 125 -13.86 13.87 -1.56
N VAL A 126 -12.87 13.15 -1.03
CA VAL A 126 -13.08 12.23 0.08
C VAL A 126 -13.28 13.00 1.39
N ASN A 127 -14.44 12.84 2.01
CA ASN A 127 -14.67 13.31 3.37
C ASN A 127 -14.19 12.24 4.37
N TRP A 128 -12.95 12.40 4.84
CA TRP A 128 -12.32 11.46 5.77
C TRP A 128 -13.03 11.32 7.12
N ALA A 129 -13.75 12.34 7.58
CA ALA A 129 -14.52 12.28 8.83
C ALA A 129 -15.78 11.41 8.71
N LEU A 130 -16.35 11.32 7.51
CA LEU A 130 -17.59 10.60 7.22
C LEU A 130 -17.38 9.31 6.43
N ILE A 131 -16.13 8.85 6.25
CA ILE A 131 -15.80 7.72 5.38
C ILE A 131 -16.56 6.43 5.73
N ARG A 132 -16.84 6.23 7.03
CA ARG A 132 -17.59 5.05 7.53
C ARG A 132 -19.09 5.11 7.24
N CYS A 133 -19.60 6.29 6.88
CA CYS A 133 -21.00 6.52 6.51
C CYS A 133 -21.20 6.58 4.99
N ALA A 134 -20.12 6.53 4.21
CA ALA A 134 -20.20 6.49 2.76
C ALA A 134 -20.80 5.16 2.31
N ILE A 135 -21.61 5.20 1.24
CA ILE A 135 -22.13 4.01 0.60
C ILE A 135 -20.94 3.31 -0.09
N PRO A 136 -20.65 2.03 0.21
CA PRO A 136 -19.58 1.31 -0.44
C PRO A 136 -19.90 1.10 -1.93
N PRO A 137 -18.88 1.06 -2.81
CA PRO A 137 -19.09 0.88 -4.24
C PRO A 137 -19.72 -0.47 -4.60
N GLU A 138 -19.48 -1.49 -3.79
CA GLU A 138 -20.06 -2.82 -3.94
C GLU A 138 -20.52 -3.36 -2.58
N ILE A 139 -21.73 -3.92 -2.53
CA ILE A 139 -22.29 -4.60 -1.36
C ILE A 139 -22.34 -6.10 -1.69
N PRO A 140 -21.53 -6.94 -1.02
CA PRO A 140 -21.53 -8.37 -1.27
C PRO A 140 -22.92 -8.98 -1.03
N LYS A 141 -23.33 -9.89 -1.91
CA LYS A 141 -24.58 -10.64 -1.73
C LYS A 141 -24.47 -11.55 -0.50
N PRO A 142 -25.54 -11.72 0.29
CA PRO A 142 -25.55 -12.66 1.39
C PRO A 142 -25.16 -14.07 0.91
N VAL A 143 -24.30 -14.75 1.68
CA VAL A 143 -23.93 -16.13 1.41
C VAL A 143 -25.11 -17.02 1.78
N GLU A 144 -25.75 -17.64 0.79
CA GLU A 144 -26.72 -18.71 1.03
C GLU A 144 -25.98 -19.97 1.50
N ILE A 145 -25.95 -20.21 2.81
CA ILE A 145 -25.47 -21.49 3.35
C ILE A 145 -26.52 -22.55 3.00
N LYS A 146 -26.35 -23.21 1.86
CA LYS A 146 -27.14 -24.40 1.53
C LYS A 146 -26.88 -25.44 2.63
N HIS A 147 -27.91 -25.73 3.41
CA HIS A 147 -27.87 -26.79 4.40
C HIS A 147 -27.59 -28.10 3.67
N ILE A 148 -26.39 -28.65 3.83
CA ILE A 148 -26.08 -29.98 3.31
C ILE A 148 -26.95 -30.95 4.12
N PRO A 149 -27.95 -31.61 3.52
CA PRO A 149 -28.74 -32.58 4.27
C PRO A 149 -27.82 -33.68 4.77
N ALA A 150 -27.96 -34.05 6.04
CA ALA A 150 -27.19 -35.13 6.64
C ALA A 150 -27.36 -36.41 5.81
N PRO A 151 -26.29 -37.20 5.61
CA PRO A 151 -26.41 -38.47 4.90
C PRO A 151 -27.44 -39.34 5.61
N SER A 152 -28.42 -39.85 4.85
CA SER A 152 -29.45 -40.76 5.35
C SER A 152 -28.81 -41.98 6.01
N PRO A 153 -29.29 -42.43 7.19
CA PRO A 153 -28.72 -43.59 7.85
C PRO A 153 -28.88 -44.82 6.94
N SER A 154 -27.75 -45.43 6.59
CA SER A 154 -27.70 -46.68 5.85
C SER A 154 -28.43 -47.75 6.65
N THR A 155 -29.59 -48.19 6.17
CA THR A 155 -30.27 -49.37 6.72
C THR A 155 -29.46 -50.60 6.30
N ALA A 156 -28.60 -51.09 7.19
CA ALA A 156 -28.01 -52.40 7.07
C ALA A 156 -29.05 -53.44 7.50
N ALA A 157 -29.41 -54.34 6.57
CA ALA A 157 -30.11 -55.59 6.82
C ALA A 157 -29.10 -56.73 6.81
#